data_AF-A0A7J4RQW2-F1
#
_entry.id   AF-A0A7J4RQW2-F1
#
_cell.length_a   1.000
_cell.length_b   1.000
_cell.length_c   1.000
_cell.angle_alpha   90.00
_cell.angle_beta   90.00
_cell.angle_gamma   90.00
#
_symmetry.space_group_name_H-M   'P 1'
#
loop_
_entity.id
_entity.type
_entity.pdbx_description
1 polymer ?
#
loop_
_entity_poly.entity_id
_entity_poly.type
_entity_poly.pdbx_seq_one_letter_code
_entity_poly.pdbx_strand_id
1 'polypeptide(L)' 'MCECDKVHLYEVEFKLDGMAVVPTHKNCGDRLNEKQVDKFQKELVKSWDLEEEEEK' A
#
# COMPACT_ATOMS: atom_id res chain seq x y z
N MET A 1 -4.62 12.58 6.59
CA MET A 1 -3.64 11.48 6.47
C MET A 1 -3.89 10.58 7.65
N CYS A 2 -4.36 9.34 7.44
CA CYS A 2 -4.65 8.46 8.58
C CYS A 2 -3.36 8.08 9.32
N GLU A 3 -3.40 8.14 10.65
CA GLU A 3 -2.37 7.61 11.55
C GLU A 3 -2.63 6.14 11.93
N CYS A 4 -3.27 5.39 11.02
CA CYS A 4 -3.55 3.98 11.20
C CYS A 4 -2.23 3.21 11.35
N ASP A 5 -1.91 2.75 12.57
CA ASP A 5 -0.64 2.05 12.88
C ASP A 5 -0.45 0.74 12.10
N LYS A 6 -1.56 0.10 11.72
CA LYS A 6 -1.59 -1.15 10.99
C LYS A 6 -2.58 -1.04 9.84
N VAL A 7 -2.06 -1.11 8.63
CA VAL A 7 -2.84 -1.31 7.41
C VAL A 7 -2.48 -2.69 6.90
N HIS A 8 -3.46 -3.59 6.78
CA HIS A 8 -3.25 -4.91 6.21
C HIS A 8 -3.53 -4.91 4.70
N LEU A 9 -2.91 -5.86 3.98
CA LEU A 9 -3.07 -6.04 2.52
C LEU A 9 -4.53 -6.04 2.04
N TYR A 10 -5.43 -6.71 2.76
CA TYR A 10 -6.86 -6.82 2.40
C TYR A 10 -7.69 -5.58 2.77
N GLU A 11 -7.08 -4.59 3.44
CA GLU A 11 -7.70 -3.33 3.86
C GLU A 11 -7.28 -2.16 2.95
N VAL A 12 -6.62 -2.44 1.83
CA VAL A 12 -6.21 -1.45 0.84
C VAL A 12 -7.12 -1.51 -0.39
N GLU A 13 -7.63 -0.35 -0.79
CA GLU A 13 -8.40 -0.16 -2.02
C GLU A 13 -7.68 0.84 -2.92
N PHE A 14 -7.68 0.57 -4.23
CA PHE A 14 -7.12 1.49 -5.22
C PHE A 14 -8.22 2.40 -5.76
N LYS A 15 -8.02 3.71 -5.64
CA LYS A 15 -8.95 4.74 -6.14
C LYS A 15 -8.26 5.61 -7.18
N LEU A 16 -9.05 6.20 -8.08
CA LEU A 16 -8.56 7.22 -8.99
C LEU A 16 -8.55 8.57 -8.29
N ASP A 17 -7.40 9.22 -8.28
CA ASP A 17 -7.24 10.62 -7.93
C ASP A 17 -6.69 11.37 -9.14
N GLY A 18 -7.57 12.11 -9.82
CA GLY A 18 -7.26 12.66 -11.14
C GLY A 18 -6.99 11.53 -12.14
N MET A 19 -5.76 11.49 -12.67
CA MET A 19 -5.28 10.47 -13.61
C MET A 19 -4.36 9.43 -12.95
N ALA A 20 -4.19 9.46 -11.64
CA ALA A 20 -3.34 8.54 -10.89
C ALA A 20 -4.16 7.53 -10.08
N VAL A 21 -3.71 6.28 -10.06
CA VAL A 21 -4.25 5.25 -9.17
C VAL A 21 -3.54 5.36 -7.83
N VAL A 22 -4.28 5.65 -6.75
CA VAL A 22 -3.75 5.83 -5.40
C VAL A 22 -4.27 4.74 -4.46
N PRO A 23 -3.39 4.10 -3.65
CA PRO A 23 -3.82 3.19 -2.61
C PRO A 23 -4.42 3.97 -1.44
N THR A 24 -5.58 3.51 -0.97
CA THR A 24 -6.36 4.13 0.10
C THR A 24 -6.72 3.08 1.15
N HIS A 25 -6.75 3.50 2.41
CA HIS A 25 -7.19 2.64 3.50
C HIS A 25 -8.71 2.48 3.43
N LYS A 26 -9.20 1.25 3.28
CA LYS A 26 -10.62 0.92 3.10
C LYS A 26 -11.50 1.49 4.21
N ASN A 27 -11.04 1.44 5.46
CA ASN A 27 -11.84 1.85 6.61
C ASN A 27 -11.91 3.37 6.77
N CYS A 28 -10.85 4.10 6.41
CA CYS A 28 -10.77 5.55 6.61
C CYS A 28 -11.07 6.34 5.33
N GLY A 29 -10.95 5.71 4.16
CA GLY A 29 -11.03 6.38 2.85
C GLY A 29 -9.82 7.26 2.52
N ASP A 30 -8.92 7.45 3.48
CA ASP A 30 -7.71 8.24 3.34
C ASP A 30 -6.65 7.55 2.49
N ARG A 31 -5.85 8.36 1.80
CA ARG A 31 -4.62 7.88 1.14
C ARG A 31 -3.64 7.35 2.16
N LEU A 32 -2.94 6.29 1.79
CA LEU A 32 -1.80 5.82 2.54
C LEU A 32 -0.70 6.90 2.55
N ASN A 33 -0.08 7.10 3.71
CA ASN A 33 1.12 7.91 3.81
C ASN A 33 2.36 7.13 3.33
N GLU A 34 3.51 7.78 3.18
CA GLU A 34 4.74 7.17 2.62
C GLU A 34 5.17 5.90 3.37
N LYS A 35 5.10 5.91 4.72
CA LYS A 35 5.46 4.74 5.53
C LYS A 35 4.50 3.58 5.33
N GLN A 36 3.21 3.87 5.20
CA GLN A 36 2.18 2.87 4.94
C GLN A 36 2.34 2.28 3.53
N VAL A 37 2.67 3.10 2.53
CA VAL A 37 2.93 2.66 1.15
C VAL A 37 4.14 1.74 1.09
N ASP A 38 5.28 2.13 1.69
CA ASP A 38 6.51 1.32 1.70
C ASP A 38 6.28 -0.05 2.36
N LYS A 39 5.60 -0.07 3.52
CA LYS A 39 5.24 -1.31 4.20
C LYS A 39 4.32 -2.18 3.34
N PHE A 40 3.28 -1.58 2.75
CA PHE A 40 2.34 -2.29 1.89
C PHE A 40 3.02 -2.91 0.66
N GLN A 41 3.90 -2.17 -0.01
CA GLN A 41 4.64 -2.68 -1.17
C GLN A 41 5.49 -3.90 -0.82
N LYS A 42 6.22 -3.86 0.30
CA LYS A 42 7.01 -4.99 0.79
C LYS A 42 6.15 -6.22 1.12
N GLU A 43 5.00 -6.01 1.74
CA GLU A 43 4.06 -7.11 2.02
C GLU A 43 3.46 -7.69 0.74
N LEU A 44 3.15 -6.84 -0.25
CA LEU A 44 2.61 -7.25 -1.54
C LEU A 44 3.59 -8.12 -2.33
N VAL A 45 4.85 -7.66 -2.46
CA VAL A 45 5.93 -8.37 -3.15
C VAL A 45 6.15 -9.76 -2.53
N LYS A 46 6.22 -9.82 -1.19
CA LYS A 46 6.29 -11.10 -0.44
C LYS A 46 5.08 -12.00 -0.70
N SER A 47 3.87 -11.42 -0.75
CA SER A 47 2.64 -12.20 -0.97
C SER A 47 2.55 -12.82 -2.36
N TRP A 48 3.24 -12.23 -3.34
CA TRP A 48 3.28 -12.70 -4.73
C TRP A 48 4.47 -13.63 -4.99
N ASP A 49 5.25 -13.95 -3.95
CA ASP A 49 6.47 -14.77 -4.02
C ASP A 49 7.46 -14.24 -5.08
N LEU A 50 7.39 -12.93 -5.33
CA LEU A 50 8.37 -12.22 -6.12
C LEU A 50 9.52 -11.92 -5.15
N GLU A 51 10.56 -12.75 -5.16
CA GLU A 51 11.81 -12.35 -4.51
C GLU A 51 12.28 -11.06 -5.20
N GLU A 52 12.53 -10.00 -4.43
CA GLU A 52 13.28 -8.87 -4.96
C GLU A 52 14.64 -9.44 -5.34
N GLU A 53 14.88 -9.63 -6.64
CA GLU A 53 16.25 -9.79 -7.14
C GLU A 53 16.96 -8.48 -6.77
N GLU A 54 17.71 -8.49 -5.66
CA GLU A 54 18.68 -7.45 -5.38
C GLU A 54 19.61 -7.40 -6.60
N GLU A 55 19.45 -6.39 -7.46
CA GLU A 55 20.41 -6.08 -8.52
C GLU A 55 21.78 -5.93 -7.84
N LYS A 56 22.64 -6.94 -8.04
CA LYS A 56 24.02 -6.99 -7.55
C LYS A 56 24.92 -5.96 -8.22
#